data_AF-A0A329R6H3-F1
#
_entry.id   AF-A0A329R6H3-F1
#
_cell.length_a   1.000
_cell.length_b   1.000
_cell.length_c   1.000
_cell.angle_alpha   90.00
_cell.angle_beta   90.00
_cell.angle_gamma   90.00
#
_symmetry.space_group_name_H-M   'P 1'
#
loop_
_entity.id
_entity.type
_entity.pdbx_description
1 polymer ?
#
loop_
_entity_poly.entity_id
_entity_poly.type
_entity_poly.pdbx_seq_one_letter_code
_entity_poly.pdbx_strand_id
1 'polypeptide(L)'
;RVAVQHVKQQARHHKDNNFEMKSPDQIKDRILATPGISGRALCIFIGLLIARTIAPNKEIFDLHWKTTDEGAIPRGCFGQYMKRDRFVHLSRSMHFSSNDAPQAATDRAWKLRPSYHGITKQFPAMLPSRSAFNRMWAYMKDKPHK
;
A
#
# COMPACT_ATOMS: atom_id res chain seq x y z
N ARG A 1 2.25 -3.21 17.47
CA ARG A 1 1.57 -2.29 16.50
C ARG A 1 1.16 -0.97 17.13
N VAL A 2 0.43 -0.97 18.26
CA VAL A 2 0.00 0.24 18.98
C VAL A 2 1.18 1.11 19.42
N ALA A 3 2.16 0.54 20.14
CA ALA A 3 3.34 1.27 20.62
C ALA A 3 4.10 2.00 19.49
N VAL A 4 4.34 1.32 18.36
CA VAL A 4 4.98 1.91 17.19
C VAL A 4 4.17 3.08 16.61
N GLN A 5 2.83 2.99 16.59
CA GLN A 5 2.00 4.08 16.14
C GLN A 5 1.99 5.26 17.12
N HIS A 6 2.01 4.99 18.42
CA HIS A 6 2.07 6.00 19.47
C HIS A 6 3.37 6.81 19.39
N VAL A 7 4.52 6.14 19.26
CA VAL A 7 5.83 6.82 19.09
C VAL A 7 5.86 7.69 17.84
N LYS A 8 5.26 7.24 16.73
CA LYS A 8 5.14 8.06 15.51
C LYS A 8 4.25 9.28 15.70
N GLN A 9 3.19 9.17 16.51
CA GLN A 9 2.33 10.30 16.83
C GLN A 9 3.00 11.29 17.77
N GLN A 10 3.77 10.82 18.77
CA GLN A 10 4.62 11.67 19.61
C GLN A 10 5.60 12.49 18.76
N ALA A 11 6.34 11.83 17.87
CA ALA A 11 7.27 12.50 16.97
C ALA A 11 6.60 13.53 16.04
N ARG A 12 5.30 13.36 15.75
CA ARG A 12 4.53 14.30 14.93
C ARG A 12 4.01 15.48 15.75
N HIS A 13 3.53 15.23 16.97
CA HIS A 13 3.14 16.28 17.92
C HIS A 13 4.33 17.19 18.26
N HIS A 14 5.53 16.64 18.40
CA HIS A 14 6.74 17.46 18.62
C HIS A 14 7.10 18.37 17.42
N LYS A 15 6.59 18.07 16.22
CA LYS A 15 6.87 18.87 15.00
C LYS A 15 5.73 19.83 14.66
N ASP A 16 4.52 19.52 15.10
CA ASP A 16 3.30 20.25 14.78
C ASP A 16 2.47 20.38 16.06
N ASN A 17 2.51 21.57 16.64
CA ASN A 17 1.80 21.87 17.89
C ASN A 17 0.27 21.78 17.76
N ASN A 18 -0.26 21.79 16.53
CA ASN A 18 -1.69 21.63 16.28
C ASN A 18 -2.11 20.16 16.13
N PHE A 19 -1.16 19.22 16.16
CA PHE A 19 -1.45 17.80 16.00
C PHE A 19 -1.85 17.17 17.34
N GLU A 20 -3.12 16.82 17.51
CA GLU A 20 -3.59 16.08 18.68
C GLU A 20 -3.12 14.62 18.66
N MET A 21 -2.34 14.25 19.69
CA MET A 21 -1.87 12.89 19.89
C MET A 21 -2.97 12.02 20.51
N LYS A 22 -3.18 10.83 19.96
CA LYS A 22 -4.14 9.85 20.49
C LYS A 22 -3.49 8.99 21.56
N SER A 23 -4.25 8.66 22.61
CA SER A 23 -3.81 7.72 23.64
C SER A 23 -3.58 6.32 23.06
N PRO A 24 -2.75 5.48 23.69
CA PRO A 24 -2.56 4.09 23.27
C PRO A 24 -3.87 3.31 23.15
N ASP A 25 -4.82 3.56 24.04
CA ASP A 25 -6.14 2.92 24.02
C ASP A 25 -6.98 3.39 22.84
N GLN A 26 -7.03 4.69 22.56
CA GLN A 26 -7.70 5.23 21.37
C GLN A 26 -7.09 4.68 20.07
N ILE A 27 -5.78 4.48 20.04
CA ILE A 27 -5.10 3.84 18.90
C ILE A 27 -5.51 2.38 18.78
N LYS A 28 -5.56 1.64 19.89
CA LYS A 28 -5.98 0.24 19.93
C LYS A 28 -7.42 0.10 19.46
N ASP A 29 -8.33 0.91 19.98
CA ASP A 29 -9.75 0.91 19.61
C ASP A 29 -9.93 1.22 18.13
N ARG A 30 -9.19 2.18 17.60
CA ARG A 30 -9.22 2.49 16.15
C ARG A 30 -8.72 1.31 15.30
N ILE A 31 -7.69 0.60 15.74
CA ILE A 31 -7.19 -0.59 15.05
C ILE A 31 -8.24 -1.69 15.08
N LEU A 32 -8.88 -1.94 16.23
CA LEU A 32 -9.91 -2.95 16.40
C LEU A 32 -11.20 -2.61 15.63
N ALA A 33 -11.57 -1.33 15.57
CA ALA A 33 -12.71 -0.84 14.80
C ALA A 33 -12.45 -0.84 13.28
N THR A 34 -11.21 -1.03 12.83
CA THR A 34 -10.91 -1.08 11.40
C THR A 34 -11.45 -2.40 10.83
N PRO A 35 -12.38 -2.35 9.86
CA PRO A 35 -12.99 -3.58 9.35
C PRO A 35 -11.95 -4.46 8.67
N GLY A 36 -12.05 -5.78 8.89
CA GLY A 36 -11.23 -6.77 8.22
C GLY A 36 -11.28 -6.63 6.69
N ILE A 37 -10.26 -7.13 6.00
CA ILE A 37 -10.20 -7.09 4.54
C ILE A 37 -11.05 -8.24 4.00
N SER A 38 -12.23 -7.92 3.46
CA SER A 38 -13.08 -8.92 2.80
C SER A 38 -12.60 -9.21 1.37
N GLY A 39 -12.96 -10.38 0.83
CA GLY A 39 -12.68 -10.72 -0.56
C GLY A 39 -13.23 -9.69 -1.55
N ARG A 40 -14.44 -9.18 -1.31
CA ARG A 40 -15.03 -8.09 -2.12
C ARG A 40 -14.18 -6.81 -2.09
N ALA A 41 -13.71 -6.39 -0.92
CA ALA A 41 -12.86 -5.21 -0.81
C ALA A 41 -11.54 -5.40 -1.56
N LEU A 42 -10.96 -6.59 -1.51
CA LEU A 42 -9.75 -6.92 -2.27
C LEU A 42 -10.01 -6.89 -3.79
N CYS A 43 -11.12 -7.45 -4.28
CA CYS A 43 -11.48 -7.41 -5.70
C CYS A 43 -11.63 -5.96 -6.20
N ILE A 44 -12.32 -5.11 -5.43
CA ILE A 44 -12.46 -3.68 -5.79
C ILE A 44 -11.08 -3.01 -5.83
N PHE A 45 -10.24 -3.24 -4.82
CA PHE A 45 -8.89 -2.68 -4.77
C PHE A 45 -8.05 -3.06 -6.01
N ILE A 46 -8.06 -4.34 -6.39
CA ILE A 46 -7.37 -4.83 -7.59
C ILE A 46 -7.99 -4.22 -8.86
N GLY A 47 -9.32 -4.15 -8.94
CA GLY A 47 -10.03 -3.53 -10.05
C GLY A 47 -9.65 -2.07 -10.27
N LEU A 48 -9.48 -1.29 -9.20
CA LEU A 48 -9.00 0.09 -9.28
C LEU A 48 -7.56 0.20 -9.79
N LEU A 49 -6.68 -0.75 -9.40
CA LEU A 49 -5.32 -0.81 -9.95
C LEU A 49 -5.34 -1.16 -11.45
N ILE A 50 -6.18 -2.10 -11.87
CA ILE A 50 -6.34 -2.46 -13.29
C ILE A 50 -6.89 -1.27 -14.09
N ALA A 51 -7.93 -0.60 -13.60
CA ALA A 51 -8.48 0.59 -14.24
C ALA A 51 -7.40 1.67 -14.45
N ARG A 52 -6.52 1.87 -13.46
CA ARG A 52 -5.38 2.79 -13.56
C ARG A 52 -4.37 2.39 -14.64
N THR A 53 -4.17 1.08 -14.85
CA THR A 53 -3.25 0.57 -15.89
C THR A 53 -3.83 0.69 -17.30
N ILE A 54 -5.14 0.52 -17.46
CA ILE A 54 -5.82 0.61 -18.78
C ILE A 54 -5.94 2.06 -19.23
N ALA A 55 -6.26 2.98 -18.30
CA ALA A 55 -6.34 4.41 -18.56
C ALA A 55 -5.19 5.13 -17.84
N PRO A 56 -3.95 5.12 -18.40
CA PRO A 56 -2.80 5.72 -17.76
C PRO A 56 -2.91 7.24 -17.74
N ASN A 57 -3.47 7.77 -16.66
CA ASN A 57 -3.34 9.18 -16.31
C ASN A 57 -1.88 9.49 -15.89
N LYS A 58 -1.34 10.68 -16.13
CA LYS A 58 -0.01 11.09 -15.61
C LYS A 58 -0.05 11.61 -14.18
N GLU A 59 -1.25 11.69 -13.62
CA GLU A 59 -1.48 12.29 -12.32
C GLU A 59 -1.15 11.40 -11.14
N ILE A 60 -0.86 12.09 -10.04
CA ILE A 60 -0.64 11.50 -8.72
C ILE A 60 -1.88 10.68 -8.36
N PHE A 61 -1.63 9.48 -7.84
CA PHE A 61 -2.67 8.49 -7.57
C PHE A 61 -3.81 9.02 -6.69
N ASP A 62 -3.51 9.90 -5.74
CA ASP A 62 -4.49 10.55 -4.86
C ASP A 62 -5.55 11.38 -5.59
N LEU A 63 -5.24 11.88 -6.80
CA LEU A 63 -6.17 12.68 -7.61
C LEU A 63 -7.37 11.87 -8.11
N HIS A 64 -7.32 10.54 -8.06
CA HIS A 64 -8.46 9.67 -8.41
C HIS A 64 -9.62 9.77 -7.40
N TRP A 65 -9.41 10.41 -6.25
CA TRP A 65 -10.44 10.70 -5.25
C TRP A 65 -10.84 12.16 -5.17
N LYS A 66 -10.33 13.03 -6.07
CA LYS A 66 -10.85 14.39 -6.19
C LYS A 66 -12.29 14.34 -6.71
N THR A 67 -13.17 15.09 -6.07
CA THR A 67 -14.59 15.21 -6.43
C THR A 67 -14.88 16.47 -7.24
N THR A 68 -13.89 17.33 -7.43
CA THR A 68 -14.02 18.59 -8.14
C THR A 68 -13.42 18.44 -9.52
N ASP A 69 -14.21 18.66 -10.57
CA ASP A 69 -13.74 18.66 -11.94
C ASP A 69 -12.75 19.81 -12.19
N GLU A 70 -11.72 19.55 -12.99
CA GLU A 70 -10.76 20.55 -13.43
C GLU A 70 -10.93 20.74 -14.95
N GLY A 71 -11.71 21.75 -15.34
CA GLY A 71 -12.04 22.03 -16.74
C GLY A 71 -12.95 20.95 -17.34
N ALA A 72 -12.58 20.44 -18.53
CA ALA A 72 -13.36 19.41 -19.24
C ALA A 72 -12.98 17.97 -18.85
N ILE A 73 -12.11 17.77 -17.86
CA ILE A 73 -11.66 16.45 -17.44
C ILE A 73 -12.52 15.99 -16.25
N PRO A 74 -13.38 14.96 -16.41
CA PRO A 74 -14.16 14.42 -15.30
C PRO A 74 -13.21 13.83 -14.25
N ARG A 75 -13.36 14.26 -13.00
CA ARG A 75 -12.49 13.87 -11.89
C ARG A 75 -13.12 12.75 -11.05
N GLY A 76 -12.31 11.71 -10.83
CA GLY A 76 -12.36 10.85 -9.65
C GLY A 76 -13.52 9.86 -9.50
N CYS A 77 -13.55 8.82 -10.34
CA CYS A 77 -14.50 7.71 -10.16
C CYS A 77 -14.14 6.76 -9.00
N PHE A 78 -12.90 6.78 -8.47
CA PHE A 78 -12.48 5.78 -7.48
C PHE A 78 -13.27 5.88 -6.19
N GLY A 79 -13.68 7.11 -5.81
CA GLY A 79 -14.52 7.36 -4.64
C GLY A 79 -15.87 6.65 -4.67
N GLN A 80 -16.40 6.34 -5.86
CA GLN A 80 -17.66 5.61 -6.03
C GLN A 80 -17.53 4.13 -5.63
N TYR A 81 -16.33 3.56 -5.73
CA TYR A 81 -16.08 2.14 -5.46
C TYR A 81 -15.40 1.90 -4.11
N MET A 82 -14.48 2.78 -3.70
CA MET A 82 -13.75 2.64 -2.45
C MET A 82 -13.30 4.01 -1.95
N LYS A 83 -13.48 4.31 -0.65
CA LYS A 83 -12.91 5.52 -0.04
C LYS A 83 -11.39 5.51 -0.05
N ARG A 84 -10.75 6.67 -0.21
CA ARG A 84 -9.28 6.83 -0.24
C ARG A 84 -8.61 6.18 0.98
N ASP A 85 -9.11 6.46 2.18
CA ASP A 85 -8.56 5.91 3.42
C ASP A 85 -8.62 4.39 3.46
N ARG A 86 -9.68 3.80 2.89
CA ARG A 86 -9.82 2.34 2.81
C ARG A 86 -8.81 1.76 1.82
N PHE A 87 -8.59 2.41 0.68
CA PHE A 87 -7.57 2.00 -0.28
C PHE A 87 -6.16 2.06 0.33
N VAL A 88 -5.83 3.16 1.03
CA VAL A 88 -4.56 3.32 1.74
C VAL A 88 -4.39 2.28 2.86
N HIS A 89 -5.47 1.93 3.55
CA HIS A 89 -5.44 0.88 4.56
C HIS A 89 -5.13 -0.49 3.94
N LEU A 90 -5.81 -0.86 2.84
CA LEU A 90 -5.56 -2.11 2.12
C LEU A 90 -4.13 -2.18 1.58
N SER A 91 -3.64 -1.12 0.92
CA SER A 91 -2.30 -1.10 0.33
C SER A 91 -1.18 -1.26 1.35
N ARG A 92 -1.40 -0.82 2.60
CA ARG A 92 -0.41 -0.92 3.69
C ARG A 92 -0.55 -2.17 4.56
N SER A 93 -1.69 -2.86 4.51
CA SER A 93 -2.01 -3.99 5.41
C SER A 93 -2.01 -5.34 4.70
N MET A 94 -1.77 -5.37 3.39
CA MET A 94 -1.70 -6.60 2.62
C MET A 94 -0.43 -7.39 2.96
N HIS A 95 -0.61 -8.63 3.42
CA HIS A 95 0.47 -9.58 3.71
C HIS A 95 0.15 -10.90 3.03
N PHE A 96 1.08 -11.43 2.25
CA PHE A 96 0.92 -12.73 1.58
C PHE A 96 1.50 -13.90 2.38
N SER A 97 2.25 -13.62 3.45
CA SER A 97 2.88 -14.64 4.29
C SER A 97 3.00 -14.15 5.73
N SER A 98 3.01 -15.09 6.68
CA SER A 98 3.16 -14.77 8.10
C SER A 98 4.57 -14.27 8.41
N ASN A 99 4.68 -13.28 9.30
CA ASN A 99 5.96 -12.81 9.82
C ASN A 99 6.53 -13.76 10.89
N ASP A 100 5.69 -14.59 11.50
CA ASP A 100 6.08 -15.51 12.59
C ASP A 100 6.64 -16.83 12.06
N ALA A 101 6.59 -17.04 10.74
CA ALA A 101 7.14 -18.22 10.11
C ALA A 101 8.68 -18.21 10.22
N PRO A 102 9.34 -19.34 10.54
CA PRO A 102 10.79 -19.41 10.69
C PRO A 102 11.53 -18.99 9.41
N GLN A 103 10.92 -19.20 8.25
CA GLN A 103 11.45 -18.78 6.95
C GLN A 103 11.54 -17.25 6.80
N ALA A 104 10.78 -16.47 7.59
CA ALA A 104 10.90 -15.02 7.58
C ALA A 104 12.29 -14.53 8.04
N ALA A 105 13.01 -15.35 8.81
CA ALA A 105 14.36 -15.04 9.26
C ALA A 105 15.44 -15.42 8.23
N THR A 106 15.19 -16.44 7.40
CA THR A 106 16.19 -17.01 6.49
C THR A 106 15.99 -16.63 5.02
N ASP A 107 14.74 -16.60 4.54
CA ASP A 107 14.41 -16.23 3.16
C ASP A 107 14.03 -14.74 3.06
N ARG A 108 14.90 -13.95 2.43
CA ARG A 108 14.68 -12.51 2.19
C ARG A 108 13.42 -12.23 1.36
N ALA A 109 13.00 -13.19 0.52
CA ALA A 109 11.82 -13.08 -0.32
C ALA A 109 10.58 -13.75 0.29
N TRP A 110 10.66 -14.25 1.53
CA TRP A 110 9.60 -15.04 2.18
C TRP A 110 8.21 -14.42 2.03
N LYS A 111 8.11 -13.11 2.26
CA LYS A 111 6.85 -12.34 2.21
C LYS A 111 6.16 -12.32 0.85
N LEU A 112 6.89 -12.61 -0.21
CA LEU A 112 6.39 -12.64 -1.59
C LEU A 112 6.41 -14.05 -2.18
N ARG A 113 7.04 -15.02 -1.50
CA ARG A 113 7.32 -16.35 -2.05
C ARG A 113 6.08 -17.06 -2.59
N PRO A 114 4.92 -17.06 -1.90
CA PRO A 114 3.73 -17.74 -2.41
C PRO A 114 3.24 -17.15 -3.74
N SER A 115 3.18 -15.82 -3.84
CA SER A 115 2.73 -15.13 -5.06
C SER A 115 3.78 -15.15 -6.16
N TYR A 116 5.06 -15.06 -5.79
CA TYR A 116 6.19 -14.99 -6.72
C TYR A 116 6.37 -16.29 -7.50
N HIS A 117 6.25 -17.45 -6.84
CA HIS A 117 6.43 -18.75 -7.50
C HIS A 117 5.39 -18.97 -8.61
N GLY A 118 4.13 -18.57 -8.38
CA GLY A 118 3.08 -18.64 -9.39
C GLY A 118 3.35 -17.72 -10.59
N ILE A 119 3.72 -16.47 -10.33
CA ILE A 119 3.91 -15.46 -11.39
C ILE A 119 5.14 -15.79 -12.23
N THR A 120 6.29 -16.06 -11.60
CA THR A 120 7.56 -16.22 -12.32
C THR A 120 7.70 -17.52 -13.08
N LYS A 121 6.96 -18.57 -12.68
CA LYS A 121 6.84 -19.79 -13.47
C LYS A 121 6.24 -19.50 -14.86
N GLN A 122 5.34 -18.53 -14.96
CA GLN A 122 4.60 -18.23 -16.18
C GLN A 122 5.13 -16.99 -16.92
N PHE A 123 5.69 -16.02 -16.18
CA PHE A 123 6.20 -14.77 -16.71
C PHE A 123 7.59 -14.47 -16.13
N PRO A 124 8.68 -14.87 -16.80
CA PRO A 124 10.03 -14.49 -16.39
C PRO A 124 10.22 -13.00 -16.66
N ALA A 125 9.88 -12.17 -15.68
CA ALA A 125 9.90 -10.71 -15.79
C ALA A 125 10.69 -10.09 -14.63
N MET A 126 11.37 -8.98 -14.93
CA MET A 126 12.09 -8.18 -13.97
C MET A 126 11.23 -7.00 -13.53
N LEU A 127 11.00 -6.88 -12.22
CA LEU A 127 10.23 -5.79 -11.65
C LEU A 127 11.16 -4.68 -11.15
N PRO A 128 11.02 -3.43 -11.64
CA PRO A 128 11.82 -2.32 -11.17
C PRO A 128 11.42 -1.94 -9.74
N SER A 129 12.42 -1.59 -8.93
CA SER A 129 12.21 -1.04 -7.58
C SER A 129 13.40 -0.16 -7.23
N ARG A 130 13.16 1.00 -6.62
CA ARG A 130 14.22 1.86 -6.05
C ARG A 130 14.14 1.96 -4.53
N SER A 131 13.34 1.10 -3.92
CA SER A 131 13.12 1.15 -2.48
C SER A 131 14.37 0.69 -1.74
N ALA A 132 14.88 1.52 -0.83
CA ALA A 132 15.96 1.14 0.08
C ALA A 132 15.59 -0.05 0.98
N PHE A 133 14.29 -0.35 1.12
CA PHE A 133 13.81 -1.52 1.87
C PHE A 133 13.92 -2.82 1.08
N ASN A 134 14.10 -2.77 -0.24
CA ASN A 134 14.28 -3.96 -1.06
C ASN A 134 15.73 -4.43 -1.02
N ARG A 135 16.02 -5.41 -0.16
CA ARG A 135 17.36 -6.01 -0.03
C ARG A 135 17.75 -6.93 -1.21
N MET A 136 16.84 -7.16 -2.16
CA MET A 136 17.05 -7.99 -3.35
C MET A 136 17.22 -7.15 -4.62
N TRP A 137 17.19 -5.82 -4.52
CA TRP A 137 17.41 -4.95 -5.67
C TRP A 137 18.85 -5.06 -6.19
N ALA A 138 19.01 -4.99 -7.50
CA ALA A 138 20.29 -4.94 -8.18
C ALA A 138 20.26 -3.85 -9.25
N TYR A 139 21.37 -3.12 -9.38
CA TYR A 139 21.58 -2.18 -10.47
C TYR A 139 21.90 -2.95 -11.76
N MET A 140 21.23 -2.59 -12.86
CA MET A 140 21.46 -3.21 -14.16
C MET A 140 21.58 -2.13 -15.24
N LYS A 141 22.78 -1.99 -15.80
CA LYS A 141 23.13 -0.93 -16.75
C LYS A 141 22.25 -0.95 -18.01
N ASP A 142 21.94 -2.14 -18.51
CA ASP A 142 21.28 -2.34 -19.81
C ASP A 142 19.76 -2.38 -19.73
N LYS A 143 19.18 -2.06 -18.57
CA LYS A 143 17.73 -2.03 -18.36
C LYS A 143 17.20 -0.59 -18.41
N PRO A 144 15.98 -0.37 -18.96
CA PRO A 144 15.40 0.96 -19.08
C PRO A 144 15.16 1.63 -17.73
N HIS A 145 14.97 0.82 -16.68
CA HIS A 145 14.84 1.30 -15.31
C HIS A 145 16.08 0.89 -14.50
N LYS A 146 16.85 1.90 -14.06
CA LYS A 146 17.98 1.76 -13.15
C LYS A 146 17.51 1.65 -11.70
#